data_AF-A0A7K7UBD8-F1
#
_entry.id   AF-A0A7K7UBD8-F1
#
_cell.length_a   1.000
_cell.length_b   1.000
_cell.length_c   1.000
_cell.angle_alpha   90.00
_cell.angle_beta   90.00
_cell.angle_gamma   90.00
#
_symmetry.space_group_name_H-M   'P 1'
#
loop_
_entity.id
_entity.type
_entity.pdbx_description
1 polymer ?
#
loop_
_entity_poly.entity_id
_entity_poly.type
_entity_poly.pdbx_seq_one_letter_code
_entity_poly.pdbx_strand_id
1 'polypeptide(L)'
;TAFPLIDSVDPHGFVSYRLFRDATRYMDGHHVKDIPGLNRDPAKVVVVDCRREAFCLQPYNGLALPRWDGSSDDRALYDLTAFLKTIALSGVEDVRTVLENYALEEDPLAAFKRRRSQLEEEEQQRLAELAQGKKPTGLFLGALAGRLWPRSKQQ
;
A
#
# COMPACT_ATOMS: atom_id res chain seq x y z
N THR A 1 -30.24 4.94 7.44
CA THR A 1 -29.12 4.74 8.38
C THR A 1 -28.25 3.61 7.88
N ALA A 2 -26.92 3.72 7.92
CA ALA A 2 -26.01 2.73 7.32
C ALA A 2 -25.63 1.57 8.28
N PHE A 3 -26.04 1.65 9.54
CA PHE A 3 -25.70 0.66 10.58
C PHE A 3 -26.07 -0.78 10.21
N PRO A 4 -27.30 -1.10 9.76
CA PRO A 4 -27.68 -2.49 9.46
C PRO A 4 -26.82 -3.14 8.38
N LEU A 5 -26.38 -2.36 7.39
CA LEU A 5 -25.48 -2.84 6.34
C LEU A 5 -24.10 -3.16 6.90
N ILE A 6 -23.54 -2.26 7.72
CA ILE A 6 -22.24 -2.49 8.36
C ILE A 6 -22.29 -3.72 9.26
N ASP A 7 -23.36 -3.87 10.06
CA ASP A 7 -23.52 -5.02 10.96
C ASP A 7 -23.62 -6.35 10.20
N SER A 8 -24.20 -6.35 9.00
CA SER A 8 -24.24 -7.53 8.12
C SER A 8 -22.88 -7.88 7.50
N VAL A 9 -22.05 -6.87 7.20
CA VAL A 9 -20.74 -7.04 6.56
C VAL A 9 -19.65 -7.38 7.58
N ASP A 10 -19.75 -6.83 8.80
CA ASP A 10 -18.79 -7.01 9.89
C ASP A 10 -19.46 -7.62 11.15
N PRO A 11 -19.94 -8.88 11.08
CA PRO A 11 -20.61 -9.53 12.21
C PRO A 11 -19.67 -9.80 13.41
N HIS A 12 -18.36 -9.73 13.18
CA HIS A 12 -17.33 -10.01 14.20
C HIS A 12 -16.69 -8.75 14.80
N GLY A 13 -17.05 -7.56 14.31
CA GLY A 13 -16.62 -6.29 14.90
C GLY A 13 -15.15 -5.94 14.65
N PHE A 14 -14.61 -6.20 13.46
CA PHE A 14 -13.28 -5.77 13.05
C PHE A 14 -13.16 -4.25 12.88
N VAL A 15 -14.26 -3.55 12.58
CA VAL A 15 -14.29 -2.09 12.41
C VAL A 15 -14.31 -1.39 13.77
N SER A 16 -13.23 -0.70 14.13
CA SER A 16 -13.11 -0.02 15.44
C SER A 16 -13.98 1.23 15.59
N TYR A 17 -14.14 2.01 14.52
CA TYR A 17 -14.91 3.27 14.54
C TYR A 17 -15.73 3.41 13.26
N ARG A 18 -16.97 3.92 13.39
CA ARG A 18 -17.90 4.12 12.28
C ARG A 18 -18.16 5.62 12.12
N LEU A 19 -17.58 6.22 11.09
CA LEU A 19 -17.74 7.63 10.75
C LEU A 19 -18.64 7.76 9.52
N PHE A 20 -19.53 8.76 9.52
CA PHE A 20 -20.48 8.99 8.43
C PHE A 20 -20.32 10.39 7.85
N ARG A 21 -21.32 10.83 7.08
CA ARG A 21 -21.30 12.09 6.32
C ARG A 21 -21.15 13.33 7.23
N ASP A 22 -21.65 13.26 8.44
CA ASP A 22 -21.50 14.28 9.49
C ASP A 22 -20.05 14.49 9.93
N ALA A 23 -19.19 13.47 9.81
CA ALA A 23 -17.77 13.55 10.11
C ALA A 23 -16.91 14.03 8.91
N THR A 24 -17.53 14.45 7.80
CA THR A 24 -16.83 14.93 6.61
C THR A 24 -16.93 16.44 6.45
N ARG A 25 -15.99 17.05 5.74
CA ARG A 25 -16.06 18.45 5.32
C ARG A 25 -16.80 18.56 4.00
N TYR A 26 -17.76 19.46 3.90
CA TYR A 26 -18.44 19.74 2.63
C TYR A 26 -17.71 20.88 1.92
N MET A 27 -17.12 20.61 0.77
CA MET A 27 -16.32 21.54 -0.02
C MET A 27 -16.59 21.33 -1.50
N ASP A 28 -16.83 22.42 -2.24
CA ASP A 28 -17.03 22.40 -3.70
C ASP A 28 -18.06 21.38 -4.19
N GLY A 29 -19.15 21.18 -3.43
CA GLY A 29 -20.20 20.23 -3.77
C GLY A 29 -19.92 18.77 -3.36
N HIS A 30 -18.76 18.49 -2.78
CA HIS A 30 -18.30 17.16 -2.41
C HIS A 30 -18.07 17.00 -0.91
N HIS A 31 -18.20 15.76 -0.43
CA HIS A 31 -17.82 15.38 0.93
C HIS A 31 -16.38 14.88 0.94
N VAL A 32 -15.54 15.57 1.71
CA VAL A 32 -14.11 15.30 1.85
C VAL A 32 -13.81 14.74 3.25
N LYS A 33 -13.06 13.65 3.29
CA LYS A 33 -12.60 12.98 4.51
C LYS A 33 -11.29 13.62 4.95
N ASP A 34 -11.35 14.51 5.94
CA ASP A 34 -10.20 15.27 6.42
C ASP A 34 -9.43 14.48 7.49
N ILE A 35 -8.22 14.01 7.16
CA ILE A 35 -7.41 13.14 8.04
C ILE A 35 -7.02 13.79 9.37
N PRO A 36 -6.60 15.07 9.43
CA PRO A 36 -6.37 15.78 10.69
C PRO A 36 -7.52 15.69 11.70
N GLY A 37 -8.78 15.58 11.23
CA GLY A 37 -9.95 15.41 12.07
C GLY A 37 -10.02 14.06 12.81
N LEU A 38 -9.22 13.06 12.40
CA LEU A 38 -9.19 11.73 13.01
C LEU A 38 -8.34 11.65 14.28
N ASN A 39 -7.53 12.68 14.57
CA ASN A 39 -6.54 12.65 15.65
C ASN A 39 -5.63 11.39 15.55
N ARG A 40 -5.08 11.18 14.35
CA ARG A 40 -4.14 10.11 14.00
C ARG A 40 -2.98 10.73 13.23
N ASP A 41 -1.80 10.17 13.40
CA ASP A 41 -0.63 10.56 12.62
C ASP A 41 -0.86 10.24 11.13
N PRO A 42 -0.89 11.26 10.23
CA PRO A 42 -1.06 11.03 8.80
C PRO A 42 0.00 10.10 8.19
N ALA A 43 1.20 10.00 8.78
CA ALA A 43 2.23 9.07 8.30
C ALA A 43 1.83 7.59 8.45
N LYS A 44 0.77 7.29 9.22
CA LYS A 44 0.25 5.94 9.49
C LYS A 44 -1.19 5.73 9.01
N VAL A 45 -1.73 6.65 8.21
CA VAL A 45 -3.13 6.60 7.74
C VAL A 45 -3.20 6.37 6.24
N VAL A 46 -3.99 5.38 5.83
CA VAL A 46 -4.34 5.13 4.43
C VAL A 46 -5.86 5.28 4.28
N VAL A 47 -6.29 6.08 3.31
CA VAL A 47 -7.69 6.26 2.93
C VAL A 47 -7.94 5.48 1.65
N VAL A 48 -8.88 4.53 1.69
CA VAL A 48 -9.32 3.79 0.49
C VAL A 48 -10.70 4.32 0.10
N ASP A 49 -10.83 4.77 -1.15
CA ASP A 49 -12.09 5.26 -1.71
C ASP A 49 -12.13 4.99 -3.22
N CYS A 50 -13.32 5.06 -3.83
CA CYS A 50 -13.45 5.02 -5.29
C CYS A 50 -13.41 6.42 -5.93
N ARG A 51 -13.40 7.48 -5.11
CA ARG A 51 -13.40 8.89 -5.55
C ARG A 51 -12.19 9.62 -4.99
N ARG A 52 -11.38 10.20 -5.88
CA ARG A 52 -10.19 10.98 -5.49
C ARG A 52 -10.55 12.25 -4.73
N GLU A 53 -11.74 12.81 -4.99
CA GLU A 53 -12.28 13.97 -4.31
C GLU A 53 -12.50 13.70 -2.81
N ALA A 54 -12.72 12.45 -2.41
CA ALA A 54 -12.95 12.09 -1.02
C ALA A 54 -11.73 12.32 -0.12
N PHE A 55 -10.53 12.41 -0.68
CA PHE A 55 -9.27 12.62 0.05
C PHE A 55 -8.41 13.73 -0.59
N CYS A 56 -9.04 14.67 -1.30
CA CYS A 56 -8.33 15.73 -2.02
C CYS A 56 -7.47 16.64 -1.13
N LEU A 57 -7.79 16.76 0.17
CA LEU A 57 -6.98 17.51 1.14
C LEU A 57 -5.68 16.79 1.52
N GLN A 58 -5.59 15.48 1.33
CA GLN A 58 -4.42 14.65 1.61
C GLN A 58 -4.21 13.62 0.49
N PRO A 59 -3.83 14.06 -0.72
CA PRO A 59 -3.78 13.20 -1.91
C PRO A 59 -2.80 12.03 -1.78
N TYR A 60 -1.73 12.20 -0.99
CA TYR A 60 -0.72 11.17 -0.74
C TYR A 60 -1.10 10.16 0.37
N ASN A 61 -2.25 10.33 0.99
CA ASN A 61 -2.81 9.35 1.93
C ASN A 61 -3.90 8.48 1.29
N GLY A 62 -4.32 8.82 0.08
CA GLY A 62 -5.43 8.15 -0.58
C GLY A 62 -5.01 7.11 -1.59
N LEU A 63 -5.79 6.04 -1.67
CA LEU A 63 -5.73 5.01 -2.70
C LEU A 63 -7.08 4.96 -3.39
N ALA A 64 -7.15 5.49 -4.62
CA ALA A 64 -8.35 5.43 -5.44
C ALA A 64 -8.47 4.05 -6.10
N LEU A 65 -9.50 3.28 -5.75
CA LEU A 65 -9.79 2.00 -6.38
C LEU A 65 -10.86 2.14 -7.45
N PRO A 66 -10.85 1.27 -8.48
CA PRO A 66 -11.97 1.16 -9.40
C PRO A 66 -13.29 0.93 -8.65
N ARG A 67 -14.36 1.55 -9.13
CA ARG A 67 -15.69 1.33 -8.54
C ARG A 67 -16.14 -0.10 -8.86
N TRP A 68 -16.57 -0.82 -7.82
CA TRP A 68 -17.19 -2.14 -8.00
C TRP A 68 -18.48 -2.03 -8.82
N ASP A 69 -18.59 -2.87 -9.84
CA ASP A 69 -19.71 -2.91 -10.80
C ASP A 69 -20.76 -3.97 -10.46
N GLY A 70 -20.52 -4.79 -9.42
CA GLY A 70 -21.37 -5.91 -9.04
C GLY A 70 -20.82 -7.28 -9.42
N SER A 71 -19.70 -7.35 -10.15
CA SER A 71 -19.11 -8.61 -10.60
C SER A 71 -18.60 -9.47 -9.43
N SER A 72 -18.89 -10.77 -9.48
CA SER A 72 -18.35 -11.79 -8.57
C SER A 72 -16.90 -12.18 -8.91
N ASP A 73 -16.44 -11.83 -10.11
CA ASP A 73 -15.07 -12.08 -10.55
C ASP A 73 -14.11 -10.98 -10.10
N ASP A 74 -14.63 -9.90 -9.48
CA ASP A 74 -13.82 -8.86 -8.86
C ASP A 74 -12.87 -9.46 -7.81
N ARG A 75 -11.62 -8.98 -7.83
CA ARG A 75 -10.56 -9.37 -6.88
C ARG A 75 -9.88 -8.16 -6.24
N ALA A 76 -10.43 -6.95 -6.40
CA ALA A 76 -9.79 -5.72 -5.96
C ALA A 76 -9.49 -5.70 -4.45
N LEU A 77 -10.42 -6.19 -3.62
CA LEU A 77 -10.19 -6.27 -2.17
C LEU A 77 -9.16 -7.34 -1.77
N TYR A 78 -9.01 -8.41 -2.55
CA TYR A 78 -7.97 -9.40 -2.33
C TYR A 78 -6.59 -8.81 -2.63
N ASP A 79 -6.46 -8.11 -3.76
CA ASP A 79 -5.23 -7.42 -4.15
C ASP A 79 -4.88 -6.28 -3.17
N LEU A 80 -5.89 -5.52 -2.72
CA LEU A 80 -5.74 -4.51 -1.68
C LEU A 80 -5.21 -5.13 -0.38
N THR A 81 -5.70 -6.30 0.00
CA THR A 81 -5.23 -7.00 1.19
C THR A 81 -3.74 -7.32 1.08
N ALA A 82 -3.29 -7.81 -0.07
CA ALA A 82 -1.86 -8.06 -0.31
C ALA A 82 -1.04 -6.76 -0.24
N PHE A 83 -1.54 -5.67 -0.85
CA PHE A 83 -0.90 -4.35 -0.82
C PHE A 83 -0.73 -3.81 0.61
N LEU A 84 -1.82 -3.77 1.38
CA LEU A 84 -1.80 -3.26 2.76
C LEU A 84 -0.93 -4.14 3.67
N LYS A 85 -0.95 -5.47 3.50
CA LYS A 85 -0.06 -6.37 4.22
C LYS A 85 1.41 -6.09 3.90
N THR A 86 1.75 -5.84 2.63
CA THR A 86 3.12 -5.47 2.26
C THR A 86 3.57 -4.19 2.94
N ILE A 87 2.73 -3.15 2.99
CA ILE A 87 3.05 -1.90 3.73
C ILE A 87 3.24 -2.16 5.22
N ALA A 88 2.36 -2.95 5.84
CA ALA A 88 2.43 -3.25 7.26
C ALA A 88 3.68 -4.05 7.65
N LEU A 89 4.11 -4.97 6.78
CA LEU A 89 5.25 -5.86 7.03
C LEU A 89 6.60 -5.26 6.61
N SER A 90 6.62 -4.26 5.73
CA SER A 90 7.87 -3.64 5.25
C SER A 90 8.50 -2.66 6.24
N GLY A 91 7.83 -2.35 7.36
CA GLY A 91 8.35 -1.44 8.38
C GLY A 91 8.45 0.01 7.92
N VAL A 92 7.64 0.41 6.93
CA VAL A 92 7.63 1.78 6.40
C VAL A 92 7.27 2.78 7.51
N GLU A 93 8.14 3.79 7.69
CA GLU A 93 7.92 4.85 8.66
C GLU A 93 6.79 5.79 8.25
N ASP A 94 6.71 6.15 6.97
CA ASP A 94 5.67 7.02 6.43
C ASP A 94 5.02 6.41 5.19
N VAL A 95 3.75 6.00 5.32
CA VAL A 95 2.99 5.33 4.24
C VAL A 95 2.83 6.21 3.00
N ARG A 96 2.90 7.54 3.14
CA ARG A 96 2.72 8.48 2.02
C ARG A 96 3.82 8.32 0.97
N THR A 97 5.04 7.98 1.41
CA THR A 97 6.18 7.71 0.51
C THR A 97 5.90 6.53 -0.42
N VAL A 98 5.14 5.54 0.05
CA VAL A 98 4.72 4.39 -0.76
C VAL A 98 3.57 4.79 -1.67
N LEU A 99 2.52 5.41 -1.11
CA LEU A 99 1.30 5.77 -1.83
C LEU A 99 1.55 6.79 -2.96
N GLU A 100 2.51 7.71 -2.79
CA GLU A 100 2.91 8.66 -3.83
C GLU A 100 3.34 7.96 -5.12
N ASN A 101 4.03 6.82 -5.02
CA ASN A 101 4.43 6.03 -6.18
C ASN A 101 3.25 5.40 -6.95
N TYR A 102 2.05 5.42 -6.39
CA TYR A 102 0.83 4.89 -6.99
C TYR A 102 -0.23 5.97 -7.23
N ALA A 103 0.04 7.23 -6.82
CA ALA A 103 -0.96 8.29 -6.82
C ALA A 103 -1.42 8.64 -8.24
N LEU A 104 -0.54 8.54 -9.25
CA LEU A 104 -0.84 8.84 -10.65
C LEU A 104 -1.30 7.62 -11.46
N GLU A 105 -1.29 6.42 -10.87
CA GLU A 105 -1.75 5.22 -11.54
C GLU A 105 -3.28 5.24 -11.65
N GLU A 106 -3.81 4.84 -12.80
CA GLU A 106 -5.26 4.67 -12.99
C GLU A 106 -5.79 3.52 -12.12
N ASP A 107 -5.06 2.40 -12.11
CA ASP A 107 -5.28 1.27 -11.20
C ASP A 107 -4.00 1.02 -10.39
N PRO A 108 -3.95 1.50 -9.14
CA PRO A 108 -2.77 1.35 -8.30
C PRO A 108 -2.51 -0.11 -7.90
N LEU A 109 -3.54 -0.96 -7.84
CA LEU A 109 -3.38 -2.38 -7.49
C LEU A 109 -2.84 -3.19 -8.67
N ALA A 110 -3.26 -2.88 -9.91
CA ALA A 110 -2.64 -3.46 -11.10
C ALA A 110 -1.16 -3.04 -11.21
N ALA A 111 -0.85 -1.76 -10.95
CA ALA A 111 0.53 -1.29 -10.91
C ALA A 111 1.36 -2.00 -9.84
N PHE A 112 0.79 -2.24 -8.65
CA PHE A 112 1.44 -3.00 -7.59
C PHE A 112 1.74 -4.45 -8.01
N LYS A 113 0.78 -5.16 -8.60
CA LYS A 113 0.98 -6.53 -9.11
C LYS A 113 2.10 -6.57 -10.15
N ARG A 114 2.08 -5.65 -11.12
CA ARG A 114 3.10 -5.55 -12.17
C ARG A 114 4.50 -5.37 -11.58
N ARG A 115 4.66 -4.44 -10.63
CA ARG A 115 5.96 -4.19 -9.97
C ARG A 115 6.45 -5.39 -9.18
N ARG A 116 5.55 -6.13 -8.52
CA ARG A 116 5.92 -7.36 -7.80
C ARG A 116 6.41 -8.45 -8.73
N SER A 117 5.69 -8.73 -9.82
CA SER A 117 6.10 -9.73 -10.81
C SER A 117 7.45 -9.39 -11.43
N GLN A 118 7.69 -8.11 -11.75
CA GLN A 118 8.98 -7.65 -12.27
C GLN A 118 10.13 -7.91 -11.30
N LEU A 119 9.97 -7.59 -10.02
CA LEU A 119 11.00 -7.85 -8.99
C LEU A 119 11.28 -9.35 -8.82
N GLU A 120 10.24 -10.19 -8.86
CA GLU A 120 10.37 -11.64 -8.75
C GLU A 120 11.10 -12.24 -9.97
N GLU A 121 10.79 -11.76 -11.18
CA GLU A 121 11.49 -12.16 -12.42
C GLU A 121 12.96 -11.73 -12.39
N GLU A 122 13.25 -10.49 -11.96
CA GLU A 122 14.62 -9.99 -11.82
C GLU A 122 15.42 -10.80 -10.80
N GLU A 123 14.82 -11.16 -9.67
CA GLU A 123 15.45 -12.01 -8.65
C GLU A 123 15.75 -13.41 -9.20
N GLN A 124 14.79 -14.04 -9.89
CA GLN A 124 14.97 -15.35 -10.51
C GLN A 124 16.08 -15.33 -11.57
N GLN A 125 16.13 -14.29 -12.41
CA GLN A 125 17.19 -14.11 -13.40
C GLN A 125 18.55 -13.99 -12.72
N ARG A 126 18.68 -13.16 -11.66
CA ARG A 126 19.93 -13.02 -10.91
C ARG A 126 20.38 -14.34 -10.28
N LEU A 127 19.47 -15.10 -9.69
CA LEU A 127 19.79 -16.41 -9.11
C LEU A 127 20.25 -17.40 -10.19
N ALA A 128 19.64 -17.38 -11.37
CA ALA A 128 20.05 -18.20 -12.50
C ALA A 128 21.43 -17.79 -13.06
N GLU A 129 21.73 -16.49 -13.15
CA GLU A 129 23.04 -15.98 -13.57
C GLU A 129 24.15 -16.35 -12.58
N LEU A 130 23.87 -16.24 -11.28
CA LEU A 130 24.78 -16.68 -10.22
C LEU A 130 25.04 -18.19 -10.29
N ALA A 131 24.01 -18.99 -10.55
CA ALA A 131 24.14 -20.44 -10.75
C ALA A 131 24.96 -20.79 -12.02
N GLN A 132 24.92 -19.94 -13.05
CA GLN A 132 25.70 -20.10 -14.29
C GLN A 132 27.11 -19.49 -14.22
N GLY A 133 27.53 -18.92 -13.07
CA GLY A 133 28.89 -18.41 -12.87
C GLY A 133 29.22 -17.12 -13.63
N LYS A 134 28.22 -16.38 -14.13
CA LYS A 134 28.42 -15.06 -14.76
C LYS A 134 28.67 -14.00 -13.69
N LYS A 135 29.66 -13.11 -13.88
CA LYS A 135 29.90 -11.99 -12.95
C LYS A 135 28.75 -10.97 -13.07
N PRO A 136 28.18 -10.47 -11.96
CA PRO A 136 27.08 -9.53 -12.01
C PRO A 136 27.53 -8.20 -12.61
N THR A 137 26.99 -7.84 -13.77
CA THR A 137 27.12 -6.53 -14.41
C THR A 137 26.07 -5.59 -13.83
N GLY A 138 26.41 -4.86 -12.77
CA GLY A 138 25.54 -3.80 -12.24
C GLY A 138 25.91 -3.34 -10.83
N LEU A 139 26.65 -2.24 -10.73
CA LEU A 139 26.91 -1.52 -9.48
C LEU A 139 25.64 -0.77 -9.02
N PHE A 140 25.06 -1.19 -7.89
CA PHE A 140 24.47 -0.27 -6.91
C PHE A 140 24.81 -0.80 -5.51
N LEU A 141 25.64 -0.04 -4.78
CA LEU A 141 26.01 -0.30 -3.39
C LEU A 141 24.78 -0.15 -2.48
N GLY A 142 24.49 -1.16 -1.65
CA GLY A 142 23.82 -0.93 -0.37
C GLY A 142 22.71 -1.91 0.01
N ALA A 143 23.09 -3.14 0.39
CA ALA A 143 22.25 -3.98 1.26
C ALA A 143 23.15 -4.83 2.19
N LEU A 144 23.45 -4.26 3.36
CA LEU A 144 23.60 -4.95 4.66
C LEU A 144 24.41 -6.26 4.71
N ALA A 145 25.70 -6.22 4.38
CA ALA A 145 26.66 -7.24 4.82
C ALA A 145 27.83 -6.60 5.57
N GLY A 146 27.51 -5.91 6.67
CA GLY A 146 28.48 -5.32 7.59
C GLY A 146 28.29 -5.89 8.99
N ARG A 147 29.31 -6.62 9.46
CA ARG A 147 29.53 -7.11 10.83
C ARG A 147 28.86 -8.44 11.15
N LEU A 148 29.59 -9.54 10.93
CA LEU A 148 29.87 -10.60 11.91
C LEU A 148 31.09 -11.39 11.38
N TRP A 149 32.16 -11.42 12.20
CA TRP A 149 33.53 -11.96 12.00
C TRP A 149 33.55 -13.42 11.42
N PRO A 150 34.69 -14.01 10.94
CA PRO A 150 36.02 -13.77 11.46
C PRO A 150 37.23 -13.73 10.51
N ARG A 151 38.23 -12.91 10.86
CA ARG A 151 39.60 -13.08 10.34
C ARG A 151 40.59 -13.19 11.50
N SER A 152 41.00 -14.43 11.77
CA SER A 152 42.15 -14.78 12.59
C SER A 152 43.37 -14.98 11.69
N LYS A 153 44.50 -14.38 12.07
CA LYS A 153 45.86 -14.95 12.19
C LYS A 153 46.96 -13.90 11.95
N GLN A 154 47.90 -13.90 12.91
CA GLN A 154 49.37 -13.85 12.78
C GLN A 154 49.95 -12.74 11.88
N GLN A 155 50.80 -11.84 12.38
CA GLN A 155 52.05 -12.02 13.13
C GLN A 155 52.30 -10.85 14.08
#